data_AF-A0A7W2B2P0-F1
#
_entry.id   AF-A0A7W2B2P0-F1
#
_cell.length_a   1.000
_cell.length_b   1.000
_cell.length_c   1.000
_cell.angle_alpha   90.00
_cell.angle_beta   90.00
_cell.angle_gamma   90.00
#
_symmetry.space_group_name_H-M   'P 1'
#
loop_
_entity.id
_entity.type
_entity.pdbx_description
1 polymer ?
#
loop_
_entity_poly.entity_id
_entity_poly.type
_entity_poly.pdbx_seq_one_letter_code
_entity_poly.pdbx_strand_id
1 'polypeptide(L)'
;IELSGENKKMLWIPPGFAHGFATLENDTVFLYKCTDTYSPEHEGSLLWNDTDLGIDWGVSAPKLSAKDQIGPVLKSFDSPFIYEK
;
A
#
# COMPACT_ATOMS: atom_id res chain seq x y z
N ILE A 1 -4.55 -10.41 2.78
CA ILE A 1 -4.81 -11.46 1.75
C ILE A 1 -3.48 -11.89 1.19
N GLU A 2 -3.28 -13.19 0.96
CA GLU A 2 -2.05 -13.69 0.34
C GLU A 2 -2.24 -13.85 -1.18
N LEU A 3 -1.33 -13.27 -1.95
CA LEU A 3 -1.29 -13.35 -3.42
C LEU A 3 -0.02 -14.09 -3.81
N SER A 4 -0.14 -15.06 -4.71
CA SER A 4 1.00 -15.87 -5.14
C SER A 4 0.93 -16.22 -6.63
N GLY A 5 2.06 -16.65 -7.17
CA GLY A 5 2.16 -17.15 -8.54
C GLY A 5 1.31 -18.41 -8.76
N GLU A 6 1.03 -19.18 -7.72
CA GLU A 6 0.30 -20.45 -7.77
C GLU A 6 -1.21 -20.21 -7.67
N ASN A 7 -1.62 -19.33 -6.74
CA ASN A 7 -3.03 -19.09 -6.48
C ASN A 7 -3.71 -18.19 -7.52
N LYS A 8 -2.92 -17.43 -8.30
CA LYS A 8 -3.36 -16.54 -9.39
C LYS A 8 -4.47 -15.56 -8.98
N LYS A 9 -4.58 -15.25 -7.68
CA LYS A 9 -5.57 -14.29 -7.19
C LYS A 9 -5.16 -12.89 -7.64
N MET A 10 -6.17 -12.09 -7.97
CA MET A 10 -6.01 -10.65 -8.17
C MET A 10 -6.83 -9.93 -7.10
N LEU A 11 -6.26 -8.84 -6.57
CA LEU A 11 -6.95 -7.95 -5.64
C LEU A 11 -7.23 -6.63 -6.35
N TRP A 12 -8.50 -6.25 -6.41
CA TRP A 12 -8.91 -4.95 -6.90
C TRP A 12 -8.90 -3.94 -5.76
N ILE A 13 -8.24 -2.80 -5.97
CA ILE A 13 -8.23 -1.68 -5.05
C ILE A 13 -8.94 -0.50 -5.74
N PRO A 14 -10.12 -0.08 -5.26
CA PRO A 14 -10.81 1.07 -5.82
C PRO A 14 -10.03 2.39 -5.58
N PRO A 15 -10.18 3.41 -6.44
CA PRO A 15 -9.68 4.75 -6.15
C PRO A 15 -10.17 5.26 -4.79
N GLY A 16 -9.30 5.95 -4.06
CA GLY A 16 -9.58 6.43 -2.71
C GLY A 16 -9.23 5.48 -1.57
N PHE A 17 -8.84 4.24 -1.87
CA PHE A 17 -8.32 3.31 -0.87
C PHE A 17 -6.79 3.30 -0.85
N ALA A 18 -6.21 3.42 0.34
CA ALA A 18 -4.79 3.15 0.54
C ALA A 18 -4.53 1.63 0.44
N HIS A 19 -3.42 1.24 -0.18
CA HIS A 19 -2.96 -0.15 -0.20
C HIS A 19 -1.45 -0.25 0.02
N GLY A 20 -1.02 -1.35 0.61
CA GLY A 20 0.39 -1.71 0.79
C GLY A 20 0.55 -3.23 0.80
N PHE A 21 1.76 -3.71 0.54
CA PHE A 21 2.06 -5.14 0.52
C PHE A 21 3.49 -5.39 1.00
N ALA A 22 3.73 -6.59 1.54
CA ALA A 22 5.07 -7.09 1.83
C ALA A 22 5.32 -8.34 0.98
N THR A 23 6.47 -8.40 0.33
CA THR A 23 6.93 -9.60 -0.37
C THR A 23 7.43 -10.62 0.66
N LEU A 24 6.94 -11.86 0.59
CA LEU A 24 7.30 -12.93 1.54
C LEU A 24 8.52 -13.74 1.08
N GLU A 25 8.85 -13.69 -0.21
CA GLU A 25 9.96 -14.43 -0.83
C GLU A 25 10.86 -13.49 -1.64
N ASN A 26 12.14 -13.88 -1.79
CA ASN A 26 13.05 -13.16 -2.67
C ASN A 26 12.60 -13.27 -4.13
N ASP A 27 13.02 -12.30 -4.95
CA ASP A 27 12.74 -12.27 -6.38
C ASP A 27 11.24 -12.34 -6.74
N THR A 28 10.38 -11.92 -5.81
CA THR A 28 8.92 -11.79 -6.03
C THR A 28 8.66 -10.78 -7.14
N VAL A 29 7.95 -11.21 -8.18
CA VAL A 29 7.45 -10.31 -9.24
C VAL A 29 6.00 -9.93 -8.94
N PHE A 30 5.75 -8.64 -8.80
CA PHE A 30 4.42 -8.08 -8.57
C PHE A 30 3.97 -7.26 -9.79
N LEU A 31 2.71 -7.43 -10.22
CA LEU A 31 2.17 -6.74 -11.39
C LEU A 31 0.90 -5.96 -11.03
N TYR A 32 0.79 -4.75 -11.56
CA TYR A 32 -0.39 -3.91 -11.47
C TYR A 32 -1.08 -3.79 -12.82
N LYS A 33 -2.42 -3.80 -12.80
CA LYS A 33 -3.25 -3.25 -13.86
C LYS A 33 -3.83 -1.95 -13.34
N CYS A 34 -3.42 -0.83 -13.92
CA CYS A 34 -3.86 0.48 -13.50
C CYS A 34 -5.04 0.94 -14.34
N THR A 35 -6.00 1.63 -13.71
CA THR A 35 -7.13 2.27 -14.41
C THR A 35 -6.75 3.59 -15.07
N ASP A 36 -5.59 4.15 -14.73
CA ASP A 36 -5.06 5.40 -15.28
C ASP A 36 -3.53 5.34 -15.38
N THR A 37 -2.95 6.37 -15.99
CA THR A 37 -1.52 6.61 -16.13
C THR A 37 -0.86 7.04 -14.83
N TYR A 38 0.44 6.79 -14.71
CA TYR A 38 1.21 7.14 -13.52
C TYR A 38 1.33 8.67 -13.36
N SER A 39 1.05 9.16 -12.16
CA SER A 39 1.18 10.57 -11.80
C SER A 39 1.75 10.73 -10.38
N PRO A 40 3.07 10.94 -10.21
CA PRO A 40 3.70 11.01 -8.89
C PRO A 40 3.19 12.17 -8.04
N GLU A 41 2.83 13.29 -8.67
CA GLU A 41 2.29 14.49 -8.02
C GLU A 41 0.95 14.22 -7.29
N HIS A 42 0.22 13.19 -7.71
CA HIS A 42 -1.07 12.80 -7.14
C HIS A 42 -0.97 11.54 -6.27
N GLU A 43 0.24 11.04 -6.01
CA GLU A 43 0.47 9.86 -5.18
C GLU A 43 0.70 10.27 -3.72
N GLY A 44 -0.13 9.75 -2.81
CA GLY A 44 0.06 9.88 -1.37
C GLY A 44 0.84 8.72 -0.77
N SER A 45 1.10 8.80 0.54
CA SER A 45 1.54 7.65 1.35
C SER A 45 1.02 7.81 2.78
N LEU A 46 1.04 6.71 3.51
CA LEU A 46 0.87 6.67 4.96
C LEU A 46 2.12 6.04 5.57
N LEU A 47 2.40 6.34 6.84
CA LEU A 47 3.45 5.67 7.57
C LEU A 47 3.15 4.16 7.64
N TRP A 48 4.05 3.34 7.07
CA TRP A 48 3.81 1.90 6.92
C TRP A 48 3.58 1.18 8.27
N ASN A 49 4.24 1.62 9.34
CA ASN A 49 4.15 1.05 10.69
C ASN A 49 3.34 1.94 11.65
N ASP A 50 2.39 2.71 11.14
CA ASP A 50 1.45 3.42 11.99
C ASP A 50 0.71 2.44 12.92
N THR A 51 0.86 2.64 14.23
CA THR A 51 0.23 1.82 15.25
C THR A 51 -1.29 1.91 15.25
N ASP A 52 -1.86 3.01 14.75
CA ASP A 52 -3.31 3.17 14.65
C ASP A 52 -3.91 2.27 13.55
N LEU A 53 -3.12 1.90 12.53
CA LEU A 53 -3.53 0.96 11.49
C LEU A 53 -3.47 -0.50 11.97
N GLY A 54 -2.60 -0.81 12.93
CA GLY A 54 -2.50 -2.12 13.56
C GLY A 54 -2.19 -3.27 12.60
N ILE A 55 -1.44 -3.01 11.52
CA ILE A 55 -1.17 -4.00 10.47
C ILE A 55 -0.04 -4.93 10.93
N ASP A 56 -0.33 -6.23 10.98
CA ASP A 56 0.69 -7.27 11.10
C ASP A 56 1.28 -7.56 9.71
N TRP A 57 2.45 -6.98 9.43
CA TRP A 57 3.14 -7.14 8.16
C TRP A 57 3.87 -8.47 8.01
N GLY A 58 4.05 -9.25 9.09
CA GLY A 58 4.78 -10.52 9.05
C GLY A 58 6.27 -10.42 8.65
N VAL A 59 6.84 -9.21 8.63
CA VAL A 59 8.24 -8.94 8.28
C VAL A 59 8.89 -8.04 9.32
N SER A 60 10.14 -8.33 9.69
CA SER A 60 10.83 -7.65 10.80
C SER A 60 11.68 -6.46 10.38
N ALA A 61 12.24 -6.47 9.16
CA ALA A 61 13.12 -5.41 8.65
C ALA A 61 12.84 -5.16 7.15
N PRO A 62 11.69 -4.56 6.81
CA PRO A 62 11.32 -4.32 5.42
C PRO A 62 12.30 -3.32 4.78
N LYS A 63 12.60 -3.54 3.50
CA LYS A 63 13.24 -2.53 2.66
C LYS A 63 12.17 -1.58 2.16
N LEU A 64 12.28 -0.32 2.54
CA LEU A 64 11.25 0.69 2.29
C LEU A 64 11.79 1.81 1.40
N SER A 65 10.91 2.40 0.60
CA SER A 65 11.22 3.65 -0.10
C SER A 65 11.38 4.79 0.92
N ALA A 66 12.01 5.89 0.50
CA ALA A 66 12.10 7.08 1.35
C ALA A 66 10.71 7.63 1.71
N LYS A 67 9.74 7.54 0.78
CA LYS A 67 8.37 8.02 0.96
C LYS A 67 7.65 7.23 2.06
N ASP A 68 7.73 5.91 2.05
CA ASP A 68 7.02 5.06 3.02
C ASP A 68 7.62 5.13 4.43
N GLN A 69 8.90 5.51 4.53
CA GLN A 69 9.57 5.75 5.82
C GLN A 69 9.11 7.02 6.52
N ILE A 70 8.66 8.02 5.76
CA ILE A 70 8.33 9.36 6.28
C ILE A 70 6.88 9.78 6.02
N GLY A 71 6.03 8.85 5.57
CA GLY A 71 4.61 9.11 5.37
C GLY A 71 3.93 9.62 6.65
N PRO A 72 2.85 10.40 6.54
CA PRO A 72 2.06 10.82 7.70
C PRO A 72 1.37 9.63 8.37
N VAL A 73 1.15 9.72 9.68
CA VAL A 73 0.23 8.81 10.38
C VAL A 73 -1.22 9.08 9.95
N LEU A 74 -2.06 8.05 9.96
CA LEU A 74 -3.46 8.09 9.55
C LEU A 74 -4.22 9.22 10.24
N LYS A 75 -3.99 9.44 11.55
CA LYS A 75 -4.64 10.52 12.30
C LYS A 75 -4.38 11.93 11.75
N SER A 76 -3.22 12.12 11.11
CA SER A 76 -2.82 13.41 10.51
C SER A 76 -3.03 13.46 9.00
N PHE A 77 -3.47 12.35 8.39
CA PHE A 77 -3.64 12.27 6.95
C PHE A 77 -4.89 13.06 6.53
N ASP A 78 -4.68 14.09 5.73
CA ASP A 78 -5.75 14.85 5.09
C ASP A 78 -6.10 14.19 3.75
N SER A 79 -7.23 13.46 3.73
CA SER A 79 -7.64 12.70 2.55
C SER A 79 -8.16 13.65 1.46
N PRO A 80 -7.60 13.59 0.24
CA PRO A 80 -8.16 14.33 -0.90
C PRO A 80 -9.48 13.72 -1.42
N PHE A 81 -9.86 12.54 -0.92
CA PHE A 81 -11.09 11.86 -1.28
C PHE A 81 -12.20 12.19 -0.29
N ILE A 82 -13.37 12.54 -0.83
CA ILE A 82 -14.60 12.71 -0.07
C ILE A 82 -15.23 11.34 0.11
N TYR A 83 -15.43 10.94 1.36
CA TYR A 83 -16.17 9.72 1.69
C TYR A 83 -17.60 10.08 2.07
N GLU A 84 -18.54 9.82 1.19
CA GLU A 84 -19.97 9.85 1.51
C GLU A 84 -20.33 8.52 2.19
N LYS A 85 -20.89 8.59 3.40
CA LYS A 85 -21.37 7.43 4.16
C LYS A 85 -22.72 6.97 3.67
#